data_AF-A0A1V2UL48-F1
#
_entry.id   AF-A0A1V2UL48-F1
#
_cell.length_a   1.000
_cell.length_b   1.000
_cell.length_c   1.000
_cell.angle_alpha   90.00
_cell.angle_beta   90.00
_cell.angle_gamma   90.00
#
_symmetry.space_group_name_H-M   'P 1'
#
loop_
_entity.id
_entity.type
_entity.pdbx_description
1 polymer ?
#
loop_
_entity_poly.entity_id
_entity_poly.type
_entity_poly.pdbx_seq_one_letter_code
_entity_poly.pdbx_strand_id
1 'polypeptide(L)'
;MLFSALFGLLLISSACGSGTNQASKADTATSETTSTSSEEKAQREAAEKKELEEKKKEEKLAAEKKAQEEQAKREADKKAQEEQARLEAEKKAQEEQARLEAEKKAQEEKARLEAEQAAQAQAAEQARIAEEARVAAEQAEAQRVAQEQAAAAQAQQAQANEAQVLVTRTGAKYHTHKCGNGDYYPATMSEALARGLTPCEKCY
;
A
#
# COMPACT_ATOMS: atom_id res chain seq x y z
N MET A 1 -36.42 -19.08 -1.85
CA MET A 1 -37.50 -19.93 -2.37
C MET A 1 -37.10 -21.37 -2.17
N LEU A 2 -37.92 -22.08 -1.38
CA LEU A 2 -38.20 -23.53 -1.37
C LEU A 2 -37.04 -24.53 -1.21
N PHE A 3 -36.88 -24.93 0.06
CA PHE A 3 -36.50 -26.28 0.50
C PHE A 3 -37.51 -27.33 0.00
N SER A 4 -37.03 -28.46 -0.53
CA SER A 4 -37.76 -29.75 -0.64
C SER A 4 -36.70 -30.86 -0.62
N ALA A 5 -36.42 -31.52 0.51
CA ALA A 5 -37.20 -32.61 1.11
C ALA A 5 -37.28 -33.86 0.22
N LEU A 6 -36.61 -34.95 0.63
CA LEU A 6 -37.26 -36.25 0.83
C LEU A 6 -36.28 -37.25 1.46
N PHE A 7 -36.37 -37.28 2.79
CA PHE A 7 -35.92 -38.35 3.66
C PHE A 7 -36.86 -39.55 3.44
N GLY A 8 -36.33 -40.66 2.91
CA GLY A 8 -37.09 -41.88 2.64
C GLY A 8 -36.68 -43.00 3.59
N LEU A 9 -37.29 -43.03 4.77
CA LEU A 9 -37.28 -44.13 5.71
C LEU A 9 -38.31 -45.19 5.25
N LEU A 10 -37.88 -46.38 4.85
CA LEU A 10 -38.78 -47.54 4.79
C LEU A 10 -38.07 -48.81 5.31
N LEU A 11 -38.46 -49.15 6.54
CA LEU A 11 -38.26 -50.43 7.20
C LEU A 11 -39.10 -51.52 6.51
N ILE A 12 -38.51 -52.66 6.16
CA ILE A 12 -39.26 -53.93 6.14
C ILE A 12 -38.39 -55.03 6.73
N SER A 13 -38.84 -55.47 7.90
CA SER A 13 -38.26 -56.48 8.78
C SER A 13 -38.32 -57.88 8.18
N SER A 14 -37.21 -58.60 8.23
CA SER A 14 -37.19 -60.06 8.16
C SER A 14 -37.82 -60.65 9.42
N ALA A 15 -38.95 -61.34 9.25
CA ALA A 15 -39.52 -62.23 10.26
C ALA A 15 -39.73 -63.60 9.61
N CYS A 16 -38.81 -64.53 9.88
CA CYS A 16 -38.95 -65.95 9.59
C CYS A 16 -39.56 -66.57 10.85
N GLY A 17 -40.81 -67.01 10.78
CA GLY A 17 -41.57 -67.52 11.91
C GLY A 17 -42.38 -68.76 11.53
N SER A 18 -42.00 -69.87 12.17
CA SER A 18 -42.85 -70.94 12.69
C SER A 18 -43.68 -71.81 11.72
N GLY A 19 -43.41 -73.12 11.76
CA GLY A 19 -44.38 -74.10 11.23
C GLY A 19 -43.87 -75.52 11.00
N THR A 20 -43.03 -76.09 11.87
CA THR A 20 -42.81 -77.55 11.86
C THR A 20 -43.86 -78.23 12.74
N ASN A 21 -44.79 -78.95 12.12
CA ASN A 21 -45.62 -79.94 12.79
C ASN A 21 -46.13 -80.94 11.75
N GLN A 22 -45.63 -82.18 11.80
CA GLN A 22 -46.45 -83.38 11.94
C GLN A 22 -45.53 -84.61 11.94
N ALA A 23 -45.31 -85.15 13.14
CA ALA A 23 -44.74 -86.46 13.33
C ALA A 23 -45.73 -87.53 12.89
N SER A 24 -45.25 -88.58 12.23
CA SER A 24 -45.89 -89.89 12.23
C SER A 24 -44.82 -90.96 12.19
N LYS A 25 -45.10 -92.05 12.93
CA LYS A 25 -44.34 -93.29 13.16
C LYS A 25 -43.50 -93.33 14.43
N ALA A 26 -44.01 -94.07 15.40
CA ALA A 26 -43.27 -95.15 16.03
C ALA A 26 -44.26 -96.11 16.71
N ASP A 27 -44.30 -97.35 16.23
CA ASP A 27 -44.69 -98.51 17.03
C ASP A 27 -43.57 -99.53 16.86
N THR A 28 -42.67 -99.59 17.84
CA THR A 28 -41.91 -100.79 18.18
C THR A 28 -41.61 -100.73 19.67
N ALA A 29 -42.29 -101.61 20.41
CA ALA A 29 -42.00 -101.91 21.79
C ALA A 29 -40.60 -102.54 21.92
N THR A 30 -39.81 -102.14 22.91
CA THR A 30 -38.88 -103.02 23.63
C THR A 30 -38.60 -102.39 25.00
N SER A 31 -38.59 -103.29 25.97
CA SER A 31 -38.67 -103.12 27.42
C SER A 31 -37.29 -102.94 28.08
N GLU A 32 -37.33 -102.52 29.35
CA GLU A 32 -36.36 -102.83 30.43
C GLU A 32 -35.25 -101.82 30.82
N THR A 33 -35.38 -101.34 32.07
CA THR A 33 -34.35 -101.32 33.12
C THR A 33 -33.49 -100.06 33.34
N THR A 34 -33.98 -99.23 34.27
CA THR A 34 -33.35 -98.78 35.54
C THR A 34 -31.81 -98.70 35.65
N SER A 35 -31.33 -97.51 36.04
CA SER A 35 -30.13 -97.23 36.88
C SER A 35 -28.97 -96.40 36.29
N THR A 36 -29.24 -95.24 35.66
CA THR A 36 -28.30 -94.10 35.55
C THR A 36 -29.10 -92.82 35.23
N SER A 37 -29.46 -91.98 36.21
CA SER A 37 -30.35 -90.82 35.95
C SER A 37 -30.02 -89.55 36.77
N SER A 38 -29.41 -89.69 37.94
CA SER A 38 -29.05 -88.54 38.79
C SER A 38 -27.72 -87.88 38.39
N GLU A 39 -26.74 -88.66 37.91
CA GLU A 39 -25.39 -88.16 37.59
C GLU A 39 -25.34 -87.49 36.21
N GLU A 40 -26.07 -88.03 35.23
CA GLU A 40 -26.16 -87.46 33.88
C GLU A 40 -26.91 -86.11 33.86
N LYS A 41 -27.91 -85.95 34.73
CA LYS A 41 -28.63 -84.69 34.93
C LYS A 41 -27.74 -83.63 35.57
N ALA A 42 -26.99 -83.98 36.62
CA ALA A 42 -26.04 -83.08 37.26
C ALA A 42 -24.90 -82.65 36.31
N GLN A 43 -24.45 -83.54 35.42
CA GLN A 43 -23.45 -83.23 34.40
C GLN A 43 -23.99 -82.31 33.29
N ARG A 44 -25.24 -82.50 32.84
CA ARG A 44 -25.89 -81.60 31.88
C ARG A 44 -26.12 -80.20 32.45
N GLU A 45 -26.58 -80.09 33.70
CA GLU A 45 -26.77 -78.79 34.38
C GLU A 45 -25.41 -78.07 34.59
N ALA A 46 -24.34 -78.82 34.90
CA ALA A 46 -22.99 -78.25 34.99
C ALA A 46 -22.44 -77.80 33.62
N ALA A 47 -22.73 -78.54 32.55
CA ALA A 47 -22.35 -78.19 31.18
C ALA A 47 -23.11 -76.95 30.66
N GLU A 48 -24.43 -76.88 30.87
CA GLU A 48 -25.25 -75.71 30.50
C GLU A 48 -24.85 -74.46 31.28
N LYS A 49 -24.51 -74.59 32.56
CA LYS A 49 -24.03 -73.46 33.37
C LYS A 49 -22.68 -72.95 32.85
N LYS A 50 -21.78 -73.84 32.43
CA LYS A 50 -20.49 -73.49 31.83
C LYS A 50 -20.67 -72.82 30.46
N GLU A 51 -21.54 -73.34 29.61
CA GLU A 51 -21.87 -72.76 28.30
C GLU A 51 -22.51 -71.36 28.44
N LEU A 52 -23.40 -71.18 29.43
CA LEU A 52 -23.98 -69.88 29.74
C LEU A 52 -22.94 -68.88 30.25
N GLU A 53 -21.95 -69.34 31.02
CA GLU A 53 -20.86 -68.51 31.52
C GLU A 53 -19.88 -68.11 30.41
N GLU A 54 -19.57 -69.04 29.49
CA GLU A 54 -18.78 -68.78 28.28
C GLU A 54 -19.51 -67.79 27.35
N LYS A 55 -20.80 -67.98 27.07
CA LYS A 55 -21.60 -67.06 26.26
C LYS A 55 -21.69 -65.65 26.87
N LYS A 56 -21.86 -65.55 28.20
CA LYS A 56 -21.82 -64.26 28.91
C LYS A 56 -20.45 -63.60 28.84
N LYS A 57 -19.37 -64.38 28.89
CA LYS A 57 -17.99 -63.88 28.76
C LYS A 57 -17.72 -63.39 27.33
N GLU A 58 -18.19 -64.11 26.31
CA GLU A 58 -18.11 -63.70 24.90
C GLU A 58 -18.92 -62.43 24.62
N GLU A 59 -20.15 -62.33 25.15
CA GLU A 59 -20.98 -61.13 25.01
C GLU A 59 -20.34 -59.92 25.70
N LYS A 60 -19.78 -60.10 26.90
CA LYS A 60 -19.05 -59.05 27.60
C LYS A 60 -17.79 -58.61 26.84
N LEU A 61 -17.04 -59.56 26.27
CA LEU A 61 -15.84 -59.26 25.47
C LEU A 61 -16.20 -58.54 24.15
N ALA A 62 -17.31 -58.93 23.50
CA ALA A 62 -17.82 -58.27 22.31
C ALA A 62 -18.31 -56.85 22.62
N ALA A 63 -19.01 -56.65 23.74
CA ALA A 63 -19.44 -55.34 24.21
C ALA A 63 -18.25 -54.43 24.56
N GLU A 64 -17.23 -54.96 25.24
CA GLU A 64 -16.01 -54.24 25.57
C GLU A 64 -15.21 -53.85 24.31
N LYS A 65 -15.06 -54.77 23.34
CA LYS A 65 -14.40 -54.47 22.06
C LYS A 65 -15.12 -53.38 21.28
N LYS A 66 -16.46 -53.41 21.25
CA LYS A 66 -17.27 -52.37 20.60
C LYS A 66 -17.16 -51.02 21.31
N ALA A 67 -17.11 -51.01 22.64
CA ALA A 67 -16.89 -49.79 23.42
C ALA A 67 -15.49 -49.21 23.20
N GLN A 68 -14.45 -50.05 23.13
CA GLN A 68 -13.08 -49.64 22.83
C GLN A 68 -12.95 -49.09 21.39
N GLU A 69 -13.59 -49.73 20.41
CA GLU A 69 -13.62 -49.25 19.02
C GLU A 69 -14.33 -47.89 18.89
N GLU A 70 -15.46 -47.71 19.57
CA GLU A 70 -16.19 -46.44 19.60
C GLU A 70 -15.38 -45.34 20.30
N GLN A 71 -14.72 -45.66 21.40
CA GLN A 71 -13.84 -44.72 22.10
C GLN A 71 -12.66 -44.32 21.21
N ALA A 72 -11.99 -45.28 20.56
CA ALA A 72 -10.89 -45.02 19.65
C ALA A 72 -11.33 -44.14 18.46
N LYS A 73 -12.53 -44.37 17.91
CA LYS A 73 -13.08 -43.54 16.84
C LYS A 73 -13.38 -42.11 17.31
N ARG A 74 -13.99 -41.94 18.49
CA ARG A 74 -14.28 -40.60 19.07
C ARG A 74 -13.00 -39.83 19.37
N GLU A 75 -11.96 -40.50 19.86
CA GLU A 75 -10.64 -39.88 20.10
C GLU A 75 -9.95 -39.49 18.78
N ALA A 76 -10.05 -40.33 17.75
CA ALA A 76 -9.55 -40.01 16.42
C ALA A 76 -10.30 -38.82 15.80
N ASP A 77 -11.63 -38.80 15.88
CA ASP A 77 -12.47 -37.69 15.39
C ASP A 77 -12.17 -36.38 16.14
N LYS A 78 -11.99 -36.45 17.47
CA LYS A 78 -11.61 -35.29 18.30
C LYS A 78 -10.24 -34.75 17.90
N LYS A 79 -9.24 -35.62 17.72
CA LYS A 79 -7.89 -35.21 17.31
C LYS A 79 -7.88 -34.59 15.91
N ALA A 80 -8.67 -35.14 14.99
CA ALA A 80 -8.83 -34.58 13.65
C ALA A 80 -9.48 -33.18 13.69
N GLN A 81 -10.52 -32.99 14.52
CA GLN A 81 -11.14 -31.67 14.72
C GLN A 81 -10.19 -30.66 15.36
N GLU A 82 -9.42 -31.06 16.37
CA GLU A 82 -8.42 -30.20 17.02
C GLU A 82 -7.29 -29.80 16.05
N GLU A 83 -6.84 -30.73 15.20
CA GLU A 83 -5.86 -30.45 14.16
C GLU A 83 -6.41 -29.50 13.09
N GLN A 84 -7.64 -29.73 12.61
CA GLN A 84 -8.29 -28.84 11.66
C GLN A 84 -8.48 -27.43 12.25
N ALA A 85 -8.91 -27.32 13.51
CA ALA A 85 -9.07 -26.03 14.19
C ALA A 85 -7.73 -25.31 14.37
N ARG A 86 -6.64 -26.03 14.68
CA ARG A 86 -5.29 -25.46 14.79
C ARG A 86 -4.78 -24.94 13.45
N LEU A 87 -4.95 -25.70 12.38
CA LEU A 87 -4.54 -25.30 11.03
C LEU A 87 -5.34 -24.08 10.54
N GLU A 88 -6.64 -24.02 10.82
CA GLU A 88 -7.45 -22.85 10.49
C GLU A 88 -7.04 -21.60 11.28
N ALA A 89 -6.77 -21.76 12.59
CA ALA A 89 -6.28 -20.67 13.43
C ALA A 89 -4.90 -20.16 12.97
N GLU A 90 -3.98 -21.06 12.62
CA GLU A 90 -2.67 -20.71 12.08
C GLU A 90 -2.80 -19.98 10.74
N LYS A 91 -3.65 -20.46 9.82
CA LYS A 91 -3.89 -19.81 8.54
C LYS A 91 -4.46 -18.40 8.71
N LYS A 92 -5.43 -18.21 9.61
CA LYS A 92 -5.99 -16.87 9.90
C LYS A 92 -4.93 -15.93 10.50
N ALA A 93 -4.08 -16.44 11.39
CA ALA A 93 -2.99 -15.65 11.96
C ALA A 93 -1.97 -15.23 10.89
N GLN A 94 -1.60 -16.13 9.97
CA GLN A 94 -0.72 -15.82 8.84
C GLN A 94 -1.34 -14.81 7.87
N GLU A 95 -2.63 -14.96 7.53
CA GLU A 95 -3.36 -14.03 6.67
C GLU A 95 -3.47 -12.64 7.31
N GLU A 96 -3.71 -12.56 8.62
CA GLU A 96 -3.72 -11.30 9.37
C GLU A 96 -2.34 -10.65 9.42
N GLN A 97 -1.30 -11.42 9.72
CA GLN A 97 0.07 -10.91 9.72
C GLN A 97 0.47 -10.37 8.33
N ALA A 98 0.15 -11.10 7.25
CA ALA A 98 0.41 -10.68 5.89
C ALA A 98 -0.37 -9.41 5.52
N ARG A 99 -1.62 -9.28 5.98
CA ARG A 99 -2.43 -8.06 5.77
C ARG A 99 -1.83 -6.86 6.48
N LEU A 100 -1.42 -7.01 7.75
CA LEU A 100 -0.80 -5.94 8.53
C LEU A 100 0.55 -5.51 7.94
N GLU A 101 1.36 -6.45 7.47
CA GLU A 101 2.63 -6.13 6.79
C GLU A 101 2.40 -5.40 5.46
N ALA A 102 1.43 -5.85 4.66
CA ALA A 102 1.06 -5.18 3.41
C ALA A 102 0.52 -3.77 3.66
N GLU A 103 -0.31 -3.58 4.68
CA GLU A 103 -0.82 -2.27 5.09
C GLU A 103 0.31 -1.35 5.54
N LYS A 104 1.21 -1.83 6.40
CA LYS A 104 2.37 -1.06 6.86
C LYS A 104 3.26 -0.64 5.69
N LYS A 105 3.56 -1.55 4.77
CA LYS A 105 4.36 -1.25 3.58
C LYS A 105 3.68 -0.21 2.68
N ALA A 106 2.37 -0.30 2.50
CA ALA A 106 1.60 0.67 1.73
C ALA A 106 1.60 2.06 2.41
N GLN A 107 1.49 2.11 3.74
CA GLN A 107 1.60 3.37 4.51
C GLN A 107 3.01 3.97 4.43
N GLU A 108 4.05 3.15 4.55
CA GLU A 108 5.45 3.60 4.40
C GLU A 108 5.73 4.11 2.98
N GLU A 109 5.25 3.43 1.95
CA GLU A 109 5.39 3.89 0.56
C GLU A 109 4.65 5.21 0.32
N LYS A 110 3.41 5.33 0.83
CA LYS A 110 2.65 6.58 0.75
C LYS A 110 3.37 7.72 1.46
N ALA A 111 3.86 7.50 2.68
CA ALA A 111 4.60 8.50 3.44
C ALA A 111 5.91 8.91 2.72
N ARG A 112 6.60 7.96 2.09
CA ARG A 112 7.80 8.24 1.27
C ARG A 112 7.46 9.10 0.06
N LEU A 113 6.39 8.80 -0.66
CA LEU A 113 5.95 9.59 -1.83
C LEU A 113 5.51 11.00 -1.42
N GLU A 114 4.77 11.14 -0.32
CA GLU A 114 4.37 12.45 0.21
C GLU A 114 5.59 13.28 0.65
N ALA A 115 6.57 12.67 1.32
CA ALA A 115 7.81 13.33 1.71
C ALA A 115 8.65 13.76 0.48
N GLU A 116 8.72 12.91 -0.55
CA GLU A 116 9.42 13.22 -1.79
C GLU A 116 8.74 14.39 -2.53
N GLN A 117 7.42 14.40 -2.65
CA GLN A 117 6.66 15.49 -3.24
C GLN A 117 6.82 16.80 -2.46
N ALA A 118 6.78 16.74 -1.12
CA ALA A 118 7.01 17.92 -0.28
C ALA A 118 8.43 18.48 -0.46
N ALA A 119 9.44 17.62 -0.52
CA ALA A 119 10.82 18.05 -0.77
C ALA A 119 10.99 18.67 -2.16
N GLN A 120 10.38 18.08 -3.19
CA GLN A 120 10.39 18.64 -4.55
C GLN A 120 9.66 20.00 -4.61
N ALA A 121 8.51 20.14 -3.95
CA ALA A 121 7.78 21.41 -3.88
C ALA A 121 8.59 22.50 -3.18
N GLN A 122 9.26 22.16 -2.07
CA GLN A 122 10.15 23.08 -1.37
C GLN A 122 11.35 23.49 -2.23
N ALA A 123 11.98 22.55 -2.93
CA ALA A 123 13.10 22.85 -3.83
C ALA A 123 12.66 23.73 -5.02
N ALA A 124 11.50 23.46 -5.61
CA ALA A 124 10.93 24.27 -6.69
C ALA A 124 10.61 25.69 -6.22
N GLU A 125 10.04 25.85 -5.03
CA GLU A 125 9.75 27.15 -4.43
C GLU A 125 11.02 27.94 -4.16
N GLN A 126 12.04 27.30 -3.56
CA GLN A 126 13.33 27.95 -3.32
C GLN A 126 14.01 28.37 -4.63
N ALA A 127 13.94 27.55 -5.67
CA ALA A 127 14.47 27.89 -6.99
C ALA A 127 13.75 29.11 -7.60
N ARG A 128 12.42 29.19 -7.45
CA ARG A 128 11.63 30.35 -7.90
C ARG A 128 12.05 31.63 -7.18
N ILE A 129 12.16 31.58 -5.85
CA ILE A 129 12.59 32.74 -5.04
C ILE A 129 14.02 33.17 -5.41
N ALA A 130 14.93 32.21 -5.60
CA ALA A 130 16.30 32.50 -6.00
C ALA A 130 16.38 33.15 -7.40
N GLU A 131 15.56 32.68 -8.34
CA GLU A 131 15.47 33.27 -9.68
C GLU A 131 14.87 34.68 -9.63
N GLU A 132 13.80 34.89 -8.88
CA GLU A 132 13.21 36.22 -8.68
C GLU A 132 14.22 37.20 -8.06
N ALA A 133 14.97 36.76 -7.05
CA ALA A 133 16.03 37.55 -6.44
C ALA A 133 17.16 37.88 -7.44
N ARG A 134 17.53 36.93 -8.31
CA ARG A 134 18.53 37.16 -9.37
C ARG A 134 18.05 38.20 -10.37
N VAL A 135 16.81 38.08 -10.85
CA VAL A 135 16.20 39.03 -11.79
C VAL A 135 16.10 40.42 -11.15
N ALA A 136 15.68 40.52 -9.89
CA ALA A 136 15.62 41.79 -9.17
C ALA A 136 17.01 42.43 -9.02
N ALA A 137 18.04 41.65 -8.72
CA ALA A 137 19.42 42.13 -8.64
C ALA A 137 19.94 42.62 -10.00
N GLU A 138 19.67 41.89 -11.09
CA GLU A 138 20.03 42.29 -12.44
C GLU A 138 19.31 43.59 -12.87
N GLN A 139 18.02 43.73 -12.54
CA GLN A 139 17.27 44.95 -12.82
C GLN A 139 17.81 46.15 -12.03
N ALA A 140 18.16 45.96 -10.75
CA ALA A 140 18.76 47.00 -9.94
C ALA A 140 20.14 47.43 -10.47
N GLU A 141 20.94 46.47 -10.95
CA GLU A 141 22.22 46.72 -11.62
C GLU A 141 22.02 47.54 -12.89
N ALA A 142 21.12 47.09 -13.78
CA ALA A 142 20.82 47.78 -15.03
C ALA A 142 20.34 49.22 -14.80
N GLN A 143 19.50 49.44 -13.78
CA GLN A 143 19.07 50.78 -13.40
C GLN A 143 20.23 51.64 -12.89
N ARG A 144 21.15 51.08 -12.09
CA ARG A 144 22.32 51.81 -11.60
C ARG A 144 23.25 52.21 -12.75
N VAL A 145 23.54 51.28 -13.66
CA VAL A 145 24.38 51.55 -14.85
C VAL A 145 23.72 52.61 -15.74
N ALA A 146 22.41 52.54 -15.96
CA ALA A 146 21.69 53.54 -16.75
C ALA A 146 21.73 54.93 -16.10
N GLN A 147 21.60 55.02 -14.78
CA GLN A 147 21.73 56.28 -14.03
C GLN A 147 23.15 56.84 -14.11
N GLU A 148 24.18 56.00 -13.97
CA GLU A 148 25.57 56.40 -14.08
C GLU A 148 25.91 56.92 -15.49
N GLN A 149 25.43 56.23 -16.53
CA GLN A 149 25.59 56.67 -17.92
C GLN A 149 24.88 58.00 -18.18
N ALA A 150 23.67 58.18 -17.65
CA ALA A 150 22.94 59.44 -17.77
C ALA A 150 23.67 60.60 -17.06
N ALA A 151 24.21 60.35 -15.86
CA ALA A 151 25.00 61.33 -15.13
C ALA A 151 26.31 61.68 -15.86
N ALA A 152 27.00 60.68 -16.43
CA ALA A 152 28.21 60.89 -17.23
C ALA A 152 27.93 61.69 -18.51
N ALA A 153 26.82 61.41 -19.21
CA ALA A 153 26.41 62.17 -20.39
C ALA A 153 26.08 63.63 -20.05
N GLN A 154 25.38 63.87 -18.94
CA GLN A 154 25.11 65.23 -18.44
C GLN A 154 26.40 65.97 -18.08
N ALA A 155 27.37 65.31 -17.44
CA ALA A 155 28.66 65.90 -17.12
C ALA A 155 29.47 66.25 -18.37
N GLN A 156 29.50 65.37 -19.38
CA GLN A 156 30.14 65.64 -20.67
C GLN A 156 29.48 66.82 -21.40
N GLN A 157 28.15 66.90 -21.38
CA GLN A 157 27.43 68.02 -21.98
C GLN A 157 27.69 69.34 -21.24
N ALA A 158 27.76 69.32 -19.91
CA ALA A 158 28.13 70.49 -19.12
C ALA A 158 29.55 70.98 -19.47
N GLN A 159 30.51 70.07 -19.58
CA GLN A 159 31.88 70.40 -20.01
C GLN A 159 31.93 70.96 -21.44
N ALA A 160 31.15 70.39 -22.37
CA ALA A 160 31.06 70.90 -23.74
C ALA A 160 30.44 72.31 -23.80
N ASN A 161 29.47 72.61 -22.94
CA ASN A 161 28.84 73.92 -22.84
C ASN A 161 29.78 75.00 -22.26
N GLU A 162 30.74 74.60 -21.43
CA GLU A 162 31.80 75.47 -20.88
C GLU A 162 33.02 75.61 -21.80
N ALA A 163 33.07 74.89 -22.93
CA ALA A 163 34.18 74.98 -23.87
C ALA A 163 34.37 76.41 -24.39
N GLN A 164 35.61 76.91 -24.35
CA GLN A 164 35.92 78.27 -24.75
C GLN A 164 35.95 78.42 -26.28
N VAL A 165 35.31 79.48 -26.76
CA VAL A 165 35.23 79.85 -28.18
C VAL A 165 35.60 81.33 -28.34
N LEU A 166 36.04 81.72 -29.53
CA LEU A 166 36.30 83.12 -29.87
C LEU A 166 35.13 83.72 -30.63
N VAL A 167 34.66 84.88 -30.18
CA VAL A 167 33.56 85.64 -30.79
C VAL A 167 34.03 87.03 -31.21
N THR A 168 33.43 87.60 -32.24
CA THR A 168 33.73 88.97 -32.71
C THR A 168 32.61 89.93 -32.30
N ARG A 169 32.92 91.22 -32.14
CA ARG A 169 31.98 92.24 -31.59
C ARG A 169 30.66 92.36 -32.37
N THR A 170 30.69 92.17 -33.68
CA THR A 170 29.53 92.30 -34.59
C THR A 170 29.21 91.02 -35.35
N GLY A 171 29.91 89.91 -35.08
CA GLY A 171 29.81 88.69 -35.88
C GLY A 171 28.55 87.88 -35.56
N ALA A 172 28.04 87.19 -36.58
CA ALA A 172 26.99 86.16 -36.45
C ALA A 172 27.58 84.76 -36.16
N LYS A 173 28.91 84.65 -36.02
CA LYS A 173 29.63 83.37 -35.93
C LYS A 173 30.64 83.30 -34.79
N TYR A 174 30.89 82.09 -34.28
CA TYR A 174 31.95 81.77 -33.31
C TYR A 174 33.06 80.91 -33.94
N HIS A 175 34.26 80.93 -33.36
CA HIS A 175 35.51 80.42 -33.95
C HIS A 175 36.35 79.62 -32.94
N THR A 176 37.03 78.52 -33.35
CA THR A 176 37.93 77.77 -32.46
C THR A 176 39.28 78.48 -32.25
N HIS A 177 39.71 79.25 -33.25
CA HIS A 177 40.94 80.03 -33.26
C HIS A 177 40.73 81.31 -34.08
N LYS A 178 41.67 82.26 -34.02
CA LYS A 178 41.57 83.51 -34.79
C LYS A 178 41.55 83.19 -36.29
N CYS A 179 40.44 83.50 -36.95
CA CYS A 179 40.17 83.12 -38.34
C CYS A 179 39.72 84.34 -39.17
N GLY A 180 40.69 85.02 -39.77
CA GLY A 180 40.47 86.25 -40.56
C GLY A 180 41.03 87.50 -39.88
N ASN A 181 40.62 88.67 -40.36
CA ASN A 181 41.04 89.97 -39.85
C ASN A 181 39.94 90.54 -38.92
N GLY A 182 40.23 90.74 -37.64
CA GLY A 182 39.29 91.33 -36.68
C GLY A 182 39.68 91.14 -35.21
N ASP A 183 38.95 91.82 -34.31
CA ASP A 183 39.08 91.68 -32.86
C ASP A 183 38.23 90.51 -32.34
N TYR A 184 38.86 89.62 -31.57
CA TYR A 184 38.25 88.42 -31.01
C TYR A 184 38.29 88.46 -29.49
N TYR A 185 37.18 88.06 -28.87
CA TYR A 185 37.01 87.98 -27.42
C TYR A 185 36.68 86.53 -27.03
N PRO A 186 37.22 86.02 -25.92
CA PRO A 186 36.83 84.71 -25.39
C PRO A 186 35.39 84.75 -24.88
N ALA A 187 34.64 83.69 -25.15
CA ALA A 187 33.30 83.42 -24.62
C ALA A 187 33.13 81.91 -24.44
N THR A 188 32.13 81.46 -23.70
CA THR A 188 31.79 80.03 -23.64
C THR A 188 30.93 79.62 -24.83
N MET A 189 30.96 78.34 -25.20
CA MET A 189 30.10 77.79 -26.27
C MET A 189 28.61 78.06 -25.96
N SER A 190 28.19 77.87 -24.71
CA SER A 190 26.82 78.14 -24.28
C SER A 190 26.43 79.63 -24.44
N GLU A 191 27.32 80.56 -24.08
CA GLU A 191 27.09 81.99 -24.28
C GLU A 191 26.98 82.35 -25.78
N ALA A 192 27.84 81.76 -26.62
CA ALA A 192 27.81 82.00 -28.06
C ALA A 192 26.50 81.49 -28.68
N LEU A 193 26.06 80.28 -28.31
CA LEU A 193 24.79 79.70 -28.75
C LEU A 193 23.58 80.49 -28.22
N ALA A 194 23.61 80.93 -26.96
CA ALA A 194 22.56 81.76 -26.37
C ALA A 194 22.40 83.12 -27.06
N ARG A 195 23.50 83.66 -27.62
CA ARG A 195 23.51 84.85 -28.49
C ARG A 195 23.05 84.57 -29.92
N GLY A 196 22.71 83.33 -30.26
CA GLY A 196 22.29 82.91 -31.60
C GLY A 196 23.43 82.85 -32.63
N LEU A 197 24.68 82.76 -32.18
CA LEU A 197 25.83 82.65 -33.08
C LEU A 197 25.93 81.23 -33.64
N THR A 198 26.35 81.12 -34.90
CA THR A 198 26.53 79.83 -35.61
C THR A 198 28.03 79.51 -35.79
N PRO A 199 28.43 78.25 -35.98
CA PRO A 199 29.85 77.93 -36.20
C PRO A 199 30.40 78.55 -37.49
N CYS A 200 31.66 78.99 -37.47
CA CYS A 200 32.34 79.44 -38.68
C CYS A 200 32.83 78.27 -39.54
N GLU A 201 32.26 78.13 -40.74
CA GLU A 201 32.59 77.10 -41.75
C GLU A 201 34.07 76.91 -42.09
N LYS A 202 34.94 77.87 -41.75
CA LYS A 202 36.39 77.79 -42.01
C LYS A 202 37.22 77.24 -40.85
N CYS A 203 36.72 77.35 -39.62
CA CYS A 203 37.52 77.08 -38.41
C CYS A 203 36.75 76.32 -37.32
N TYR A 204 35.52 75.91 -37.59
CA TYR A 204 34.74 74.93 -36.83
C TYR A 204 34.35 73.81 -37.79
#